data_AF-A0A1W9TJZ5-F1
#
_entry.id   AF-A0A1W9TJZ5-F1
#
_cell.length_a   1.000
_cell.length_b   1.000
_cell.length_c   1.000
_cell.angle_alpha   90.00
_cell.angle_beta   90.00
_cell.angle_gamma   90.00
#
_symmetry.space_group_name_H-M   'P 1'
#
loop_
_entity.id
_entity.type
_entity.pdbx_description
1 polymer ?
#
loop_
_entity_poly.entity_id
_entity_poly.type
_entity_poly.pdbx_seq_one_letter_code
_entity_poly.pdbx_strand_id
1 'polypeptide(L)'
;MKRLFLIIGLIVLGVFVFSQTPEYSISSSSTEINLQMRLYKVSFDNYGHMKSFKILQDRSNTVFLQIYNYYNDSFDLYDENGNEILPTSFKTNEDHINNFVEIKFYFDNGGIKSYRFYNDPYYNFEISFQNLNGKVIIPTISYPNTVATDNELLISYLNKPIKSMFIFDADNLSIENQSITLNGNKTFKAYMGPSKFIFIKQVFPEKYERIKNLAKNVGAINWLWYINYGFVTFLWWLYKFTGNFGWAIMIFTVVIRTILYPLYHKQTKSMIEMRKL
;
A
#
# COMPACT_ATOMS: atom_id res chain seq x y z
N MET A 1 32.84 -36.85 -1.60
CA MET A 1 32.05 -36.52 -2.81
C MET A 1 30.58 -36.21 -2.51
N LYS A 2 29.78 -37.08 -1.87
CA LYS A 2 28.33 -36.83 -1.63
C LYS A 2 27.98 -35.53 -0.88
N ARG A 3 28.73 -35.15 0.16
CA ARG A 3 28.50 -33.88 0.90
C ARG A 3 28.80 -32.63 0.06
N LEU A 4 29.77 -32.70 -0.86
CA LEU A 4 30.13 -31.60 -1.75
C LEU A 4 29.02 -31.33 -2.77
N PHE A 5 28.45 -32.40 -3.36
CA PHE A 5 27.28 -32.28 -4.24
C PHE A 5 26.04 -31.74 -3.52
N LEU A 6 25.85 -32.06 -2.24
CA LEU A 6 24.73 -31.55 -1.44
C LEU A 6 24.88 -30.06 -1.16
N ILE A 7 26.10 -29.60 -0.84
CA ILE A 7 26.41 -28.18 -0.63
C ILE A 7 26.29 -27.39 -1.94
N ILE A 8 26.81 -27.92 -3.04
CA ILE A 8 26.66 -27.31 -4.38
C ILE A 8 25.19 -27.26 -4.77
N GLY A 9 24.42 -28.32 -4.52
CA GLY A 9 22.99 -28.35 -4.75
C GLY A 9 22.23 -27.29 -3.94
N LEU A 10 22.61 -27.09 -2.67
CA LEU A 10 22.01 -26.07 -1.80
C LEU A 10 22.37 -24.64 -2.23
N ILE A 11 23.61 -24.43 -2.69
CA ILE A 11 24.06 -23.15 -3.25
C ILE A 11 23.35 -22.86 -4.57
N VAL A 12 23.21 -23.84 -5.45
CA VAL A 12 22.50 -23.70 -6.74
C VAL A 12 21.01 -23.44 -6.51
N LEU A 13 20.37 -24.10 -5.54
CA LEU A 13 19.01 -23.78 -5.10
C LEU A 13 18.90 -22.36 -4.54
N GLY A 14 19.88 -21.94 -3.74
CA GLY A 14 19.97 -20.56 -3.24
C GLY A 14 20.04 -19.56 -4.39
N VAL A 15 20.94 -19.76 -5.36
CA VAL A 15 21.13 -18.88 -6.52
C VAL A 15 19.88 -18.85 -7.41
N PHE A 16 19.19 -19.98 -7.62
CA PHE A 16 17.95 -20.01 -8.38
C PHE A 16 16.81 -19.24 -7.70
N VAL A 17 16.69 -19.34 -6.37
CA VAL A 17 15.71 -18.56 -5.57
C VAL A 17 15.98 -17.05 -5.66
N PHE A 18 17.24 -16.63 -5.82
CA PHE A 18 17.61 -15.21 -5.93
C PHE A 18 17.58 -14.64 -7.36
N SER A 19 17.36 -15.46 -8.39
CA SER A 19 17.39 -15.01 -9.80
C SER A 19 16.06 -14.51 -10.37
N GLN A 20 15.00 -14.42 -9.56
CA GLN A 20 13.75 -13.80 -10.01
C GLN A 20 13.91 -12.27 -10.08
N THR A 21 14.31 -11.80 -11.26
CA THR A 21 14.07 -10.42 -11.74
C THR A 21 12.59 -10.06 -11.59
N PRO A 22 12.23 -8.76 -11.52
CA PRO A 22 10.90 -8.37 -11.10
C PRO A 22 9.83 -8.81 -12.11
N GLU A 23 8.93 -9.72 -11.70
CA GLU A 23 7.70 -10.07 -12.42
C GLU A 23 6.71 -8.89 -12.38
N TYR A 24 6.93 -7.87 -13.20
CA TYR A 24 5.86 -6.97 -13.61
C TYR A 24 5.56 -7.17 -15.09
N SER A 25 4.31 -6.99 -15.48
CA SER A 25 3.88 -7.07 -16.88
C SER A 25 3.05 -5.86 -17.25
N ILE A 26 3.28 -5.38 -18.46
CA ILE A 26 2.53 -4.27 -19.05
C ILE A 26 1.84 -4.82 -20.28
N SER A 27 0.53 -4.68 -20.34
CA SER A 27 -0.26 -5.06 -21.51
C SER A 27 -1.13 -3.89 -21.92
N SER A 28 -0.93 -3.41 -23.14
CA SER A 28 -1.73 -2.34 -23.73
C SER A 28 -2.70 -2.95 -24.73
N SER A 29 -3.99 -2.74 -24.48
CA SER A 29 -5.10 -3.00 -25.41
C SER A 29 -5.42 -1.72 -26.19
N SER A 30 -6.34 -1.80 -27.16
CA SER A 30 -6.78 -0.62 -27.93
C SER A 30 -7.40 0.49 -27.07
N THR A 31 -7.97 0.15 -25.91
CA THR A 31 -8.71 1.08 -25.04
C THR A 31 -8.16 1.18 -23.62
N GLU A 32 -7.27 0.28 -23.21
CA GLU A 32 -6.82 0.16 -21.82
C GLU A 32 -5.34 -0.19 -21.72
N ILE A 33 -4.68 0.38 -20.72
CA ILE A 33 -3.31 0.07 -20.33
C ILE A 33 -3.36 -0.66 -19.00
N ASN A 34 -2.95 -1.92 -18.98
CA ASN A 34 -2.95 -2.75 -17.79
C ASN A 34 -1.51 -2.93 -17.30
N LEU A 35 -1.26 -2.48 -16.08
CA LEU A 35 0.00 -2.63 -15.37
C LEU A 35 -0.19 -3.65 -14.23
N GLN A 36 0.49 -4.78 -14.31
CA GLN A 36 0.52 -5.77 -13.24
C GLN A 36 1.89 -5.75 -12.57
N MET A 37 1.91 -5.38 -11.30
CA MET A 37 3.04 -5.53 -10.40
C MET A 37 2.92 -6.84 -9.61
N ARG A 38 3.93 -7.16 -8.80
CA ARG A 38 3.92 -8.37 -7.96
C ARG A 38 2.74 -8.41 -6.98
N LEU A 39 2.36 -7.27 -6.42
CA LEU A 39 1.37 -7.19 -5.33
C LEU A 39 0.06 -6.50 -5.71
N TYR A 40 0.01 -5.83 -6.85
CA TYR A 40 -1.16 -5.06 -7.28
C TYR A 40 -1.25 -4.98 -8.81
N LYS A 41 -2.45 -4.70 -9.31
CA LYS A 41 -2.72 -4.39 -10.71
C LYS A 41 -3.41 -3.05 -10.82
N VAL A 42 -3.02 -2.27 -11.81
CA VAL A 42 -3.61 -0.98 -12.13
C VAL A 42 -4.03 -0.98 -13.58
N SER A 43 -5.25 -0.55 -13.85
CA SER A 43 -5.78 -0.42 -15.21
C SER A 43 -6.04 1.05 -15.47
N PHE A 44 -5.52 1.57 -16.58
CA PHE A 44 -5.78 2.92 -17.08
C PHE A 44 -6.55 2.86 -18.39
N ASP A 45 -7.28 3.91 -18.72
CA ASP A 45 -7.71 4.16 -20.08
C ASP A 45 -6.70 5.04 -20.84
N ASN A 46 -6.98 5.23 -22.13
CA ASN A 46 -6.16 6.08 -23.00
C ASN A 46 -6.25 7.57 -22.63
N TYR A 47 -7.23 7.97 -21.81
CA TYR A 47 -7.48 9.35 -21.38
C TYR A 47 -6.82 9.67 -20.04
N GLY A 48 -6.06 8.74 -19.45
CA GLY A 48 -5.33 8.96 -18.22
C GLY A 48 -6.16 8.82 -16.95
N HIS A 49 -7.33 8.18 -17.04
CA HIS A 49 -8.12 7.74 -15.90
C HIS A 49 -7.67 6.33 -15.48
N MET A 50 -7.32 6.18 -14.21
CA MET A 50 -7.17 4.90 -13.53
C MET A 50 -8.56 4.29 -13.38
N LYS A 51 -8.88 3.29 -14.20
CA LYS A 51 -10.16 2.59 -14.19
C LYS A 51 -10.33 1.74 -12.96
N SER A 52 -9.27 1.03 -12.56
CA SER A 52 -9.32 0.18 -11.37
C SER A 52 -7.95 -0.01 -10.74
N PHE A 53 -7.95 -0.22 -9.43
CA PHE A 53 -6.79 -0.67 -8.67
C PHE A 53 -7.17 -1.94 -7.91
N LYS A 54 -6.38 -3.00 -8.10
CA LYS A 54 -6.61 -4.31 -7.50
C LYS A 54 -5.38 -4.74 -6.72
N ILE A 55 -5.58 -5.29 -5.52
CA ILE A 55 -4.49 -5.83 -4.69
C ILE A 55 -4.54 -7.35 -4.66
N LEU A 56 -3.38 -7.98 -4.55
CA LEU A 56 -3.28 -9.42 -4.39
C LEU A 56 -3.95 -9.85 -3.06
N GLN A 57 -4.78 -10.88 -3.12
CA GLN A 57 -5.49 -11.39 -1.95
C GLN A 57 -4.54 -12.12 -0.99
N ASP A 58 -4.59 -11.79 0.30
CA ASP A 58 -3.92 -12.57 1.35
C ASP A 58 -4.41 -14.03 1.27
N ARG A 59 -3.51 -14.97 0.87
CA ARG A 59 -3.69 -16.44 0.66
C ARG A 59 -3.85 -16.92 -0.80
N SER A 60 -3.86 -16.05 -1.80
CA SER A 60 -3.83 -16.46 -3.20
C SER A 60 -2.70 -15.76 -3.94
N ASN A 61 -1.97 -16.51 -4.78
CA ASN A 61 -0.94 -15.95 -5.66
C ASN A 61 -1.52 -15.48 -7.01
N THR A 62 -2.84 -15.66 -7.23
CA THR A 62 -3.47 -15.41 -8.54
C THR A 62 -4.71 -14.52 -8.46
N VAL A 63 -5.36 -14.43 -7.30
CA VAL A 63 -6.61 -13.67 -7.14
C VAL A 63 -6.30 -12.24 -6.70
N PHE A 64 -6.75 -11.30 -7.51
CA PHE A 64 -6.65 -9.87 -7.23
C PHE A 64 -8.04 -9.32 -6.90
N LEU A 65 -8.14 -8.61 -5.77
CA LEU A 65 -9.36 -7.99 -5.31
C LEU A 65 -9.34 -6.51 -5.62
N GLN A 66 -10.43 -6.04 -6.22
CA GLN A 66 -10.60 -4.63 -6.56
C GLN A 66 -10.88 -3.80 -5.32
N ILE A 67 -10.08 -2.75 -5.13
CA ILE A 67 -10.20 -1.80 -4.01
C ILE A 67 -10.53 -0.39 -4.49
N TYR A 68 -10.31 -0.10 -5.76
CA TYR A 68 -10.68 1.18 -6.39
C TYR A 68 -11.39 0.91 -7.71
N ASN A 69 -12.40 1.73 -8.00
CA ASN A 69 -13.07 1.80 -9.28
C ASN A 69 -13.28 3.28 -9.62
N TYR A 70 -13.03 3.63 -10.87
CA TYR A 70 -13.23 4.99 -11.33
C TYR A 70 -14.67 5.47 -11.16
N TYR A 71 -14.83 6.64 -10.51
CA TYR A 71 -16.10 7.35 -10.37
C TYR A 71 -15.89 8.87 -10.59
N ASN A 72 -15.11 9.25 -11.61
CA ASN A 72 -14.68 10.63 -11.88
C ASN A 72 -13.77 11.21 -10.80
N ASP A 73 -12.91 10.36 -10.26
CA ASP A 73 -11.99 10.69 -9.18
C ASP A 73 -10.58 10.11 -9.40
N SER A 74 -10.02 10.12 -10.60
CA SER A 74 -8.72 9.51 -10.88
C SER A 74 -7.57 10.51 -11.11
N PHE A 75 -7.46 11.50 -10.24
CA PHE A 75 -6.55 12.64 -10.48
C PHE A 75 -6.90 13.37 -11.78
N ASP A 76 -8.18 13.47 -12.05
CA ASP A 76 -8.74 14.07 -13.25
C ASP A 76 -8.55 15.58 -13.19
N LEU A 77 -8.09 16.17 -14.29
CA LEU A 77 -7.70 17.58 -14.35
C LEU A 77 -8.83 18.38 -14.99
N TYR A 78 -9.30 19.40 -14.27
CA TYR A 78 -10.34 20.31 -14.74
C TYR A 78 -9.80 21.73 -14.89
N ASP A 79 -10.24 22.42 -15.94
CA ASP A 79 -10.00 23.85 -16.12
C ASP A 79 -10.80 24.69 -15.11
N GLU A 80 -10.59 26.00 -15.11
CA GLU A 80 -11.35 26.95 -14.26
C GLU A 80 -12.84 27.00 -14.61
N ASN A 81 -13.22 26.54 -15.81
CA ASN A 81 -14.60 26.50 -16.29
C ASN A 81 -15.31 25.17 -15.95
N GLY A 82 -14.61 24.21 -15.34
CA GLY A 82 -15.13 22.89 -15.01
C GLY A 82 -15.11 21.87 -16.15
N ASN A 83 -14.43 22.15 -17.26
CA ASN A 83 -14.20 21.20 -18.34
C ASN A 83 -12.97 20.34 -18.05
N GLU A 84 -13.08 19.05 -18.33
CA GLU A 84 -11.98 18.12 -18.16
C GLU A 84 -10.93 18.30 -19.27
N ILE A 85 -9.67 18.39 -18.85
CA ILE A 85 -8.51 18.47 -19.73
C ILE A 85 -8.03 17.03 -19.96
N LEU A 86 -8.13 16.56 -21.21
CA LEU A 86 -7.76 15.20 -21.59
C LEU A 86 -6.39 15.16 -22.30
N PRO A 87 -5.60 14.09 -22.12
CA PRO A 87 -4.34 13.91 -22.83
C PRO A 87 -4.56 13.44 -24.27
N THR A 88 -3.60 13.71 -25.14
CA THR A 88 -3.63 13.30 -26.56
C THR A 88 -2.77 12.08 -26.86
N SER A 89 -1.76 11.82 -26.05
CA SER A 89 -0.95 10.60 -26.17
C SER A 89 -0.44 10.12 -24.84
N PHE A 90 -0.04 8.85 -24.80
CA PHE A 90 0.62 8.27 -23.63
C PHE A 90 1.91 7.54 -24.03
N LYS A 91 2.83 7.44 -23.09
CA LYS A 91 4.06 6.66 -23.21
C LYS A 91 4.36 5.96 -21.90
N THR A 92 4.73 4.68 -21.99
CA THR A 92 5.21 3.92 -20.85
C THR A 92 6.73 3.84 -20.91
N ASN A 93 7.40 4.21 -19.82
CA ASN A 93 8.83 4.05 -19.64
C ASN A 93 9.08 3.05 -18.51
N GLU A 94 10.08 2.21 -18.70
CA GLU A 94 10.50 1.21 -17.73
C GLU A 94 11.91 1.56 -17.25
N ASP A 95 12.08 1.64 -15.93
CA ASP A 95 13.40 1.79 -15.32
C ASP A 95 13.72 0.52 -14.52
N HIS A 96 14.55 -0.33 -15.13
CA HIS A 96 15.01 -1.58 -14.54
C HIS A 96 16.05 -1.38 -13.42
N ILE A 97 16.65 -0.19 -13.29
CA ILE A 97 17.64 0.11 -12.24
C ILE A 97 16.93 0.47 -10.95
N ASN A 98 15.91 1.32 -11.05
CA ASN A 98 15.14 1.80 -9.90
C ASN A 98 13.84 0.99 -9.65
N ASN A 99 13.58 -0.05 -10.46
CA ASN A 99 12.41 -0.94 -10.37
C ASN A 99 11.07 -0.19 -10.36
N PHE A 100 10.93 0.81 -11.23
CA PHE A 100 9.67 1.51 -11.40
C PHE A 100 9.20 1.48 -12.86
N VAL A 101 7.88 1.56 -13.01
CA VAL A 101 7.22 1.79 -14.30
C VAL A 101 6.57 3.15 -14.25
N GLU A 102 6.85 3.97 -15.26
CA GLU A 102 6.33 5.32 -15.39
C GLU A 102 5.39 5.40 -16.59
N ILE A 103 4.14 5.79 -16.37
CA ILE A 103 3.14 6.02 -17.43
C ILE A 103 2.96 7.53 -17.55
N LYS A 104 3.35 8.10 -18.69
CA LYS A 104 3.22 9.53 -19.01
C LYS A 104 2.05 9.75 -19.95
N PHE A 105 1.24 10.75 -19.65
CA PHE A 105 0.17 11.28 -20.47
C PHE A 105 0.56 12.70 -20.89
N TYR A 106 0.56 12.94 -22.19
CA TYR A 106 0.94 14.23 -22.80
C TYR A 106 -0.30 14.99 -23.22
N PHE A 107 -0.30 16.29 -22.98
CA PHE A 107 -1.39 17.21 -23.26
C PHE A 107 -0.98 18.20 -24.35
N ASP A 108 -1.96 18.75 -25.08
CA ASP A 108 -1.72 19.64 -26.21
C ASP A 108 -1.04 20.96 -25.83
N ASN A 109 -1.22 21.40 -24.59
CA ASN A 109 -0.54 22.55 -24.00
C ASN A 109 0.94 22.27 -23.62
N GLY A 110 1.48 21.11 -23.99
CA GLY A 110 2.83 20.66 -23.61
C GLY A 110 2.91 20.19 -22.15
N GLY A 111 1.76 20.07 -21.47
CA GLY A 111 1.68 19.53 -20.12
C GLY A 111 1.92 18.02 -20.09
N ILE A 112 2.42 17.53 -18.95
CA ILE A 112 2.68 16.10 -18.73
C ILE A 112 2.12 15.70 -17.38
N LYS A 113 1.25 14.70 -17.37
CA LYS A 113 0.81 13.98 -16.16
C LYS A 113 1.51 12.64 -16.16
N SER A 114 2.18 12.26 -15.08
CA SER A 114 2.84 10.96 -15.00
C SER A 114 2.53 10.21 -13.72
N TYR A 115 2.37 8.90 -13.85
CA TYR A 115 2.22 7.96 -12.74
C TYR A 115 3.47 7.11 -12.66
N ARG A 116 4.13 7.10 -11.51
CA ARG A 116 5.30 6.25 -11.25
C ARG A 116 4.95 5.19 -10.21
N PHE A 117 4.89 3.95 -10.66
CA PHE A 117 4.59 2.78 -9.84
C PHE A 117 5.87 2.03 -9.51
N TYR A 118 6.11 1.78 -8.23
CA TYR A 118 7.28 1.07 -7.75
C TYR A 118 6.96 -0.42 -7.57
N ASN A 119 7.86 -1.30 -8.01
CA ASN A 119 7.76 -2.74 -7.75
C ASN A 119 8.37 -3.10 -6.38
N ASP A 120 7.91 -2.41 -5.35
CA ASP A 120 8.32 -2.60 -3.97
C ASP A 120 7.14 -3.17 -3.14
N PRO A 121 7.35 -3.59 -1.88
CA PRO A 121 6.28 -4.16 -1.08
C PRO A 121 5.33 -3.13 -0.45
N TYR A 122 5.48 -1.84 -0.75
CA TYR A 122 4.86 -0.74 -0.01
C TYR A 122 3.68 -0.09 -0.73
N TYR A 123 3.30 -0.52 -1.95
CA TYR A 123 2.09 -0.05 -2.64
C TYR A 123 2.03 1.49 -2.83
N ASN A 124 3.18 2.15 -2.78
CA ASN A 124 3.31 3.57 -3.05
C ASN A 124 3.44 3.82 -4.55
N PHE A 125 2.95 4.98 -4.95
CA PHE A 125 3.17 5.51 -6.29
C PHE A 125 3.29 7.02 -6.20
N GLU A 126 3.95 7.60 -7.19
CA GLU A 126 4.02 9.04 -7.34
C GLU A 126 3.17 9.48 -8.51
N ILE A 127 2.52 10.63 -8.35
CA ILE A 127 1.87 11.32 -9.44
C ILE A 127 2.52 12.68 -9.62
N SER A 128 2.98 12.98 -10.83
CA SER A 128 3.56 14.27 -11.16
C SER A 128 2.77 14.98 -12.25
N PHE A 129 2.72 16.29 -12.12
CA PHE A 129 2.11 17.21 -13.07
C PHE A 129 3.19 18.21 -13.46
N GLN A 130 3.41 18.37 -14.75
CA GLN A 130 4.38 19.32 -15.31
C GLN A 130 3.66 20.21 -16.30
N ASN A 131 3.82 21.53 -16.16
CA ASN A 131 3.19 22.53 -17.01
C ASN A 131 1.65 22.34 -17.15
N LEU A 132 1.00 21.93 -16.07
CA LEU A 132 -0.45 21.75 -15.99
C LEU A 132 -0.99 22.61 -14.85
N ASN A 133 -2.04 23.36 -15.15
CA ASN A 133 -2.75 24.19 -14.18
C ASN A 133 -4.23 23.79 -14.19
N GLY A 134 -4.86 23.86 -13.02
CA GLY A 134 -6.27 23.52 -12.88
C GLY A 134 -6.56 22.77 -11.60
N LYS A 135 -7.80 22.29 -11.48
CA LYS A 135 -8.28 21.54 -10.33
C LYS A 135 -8.12 20.05 -10.57
N VAL A 136 -7.47 19.35 -9.64
CA VAL A 136 -7.30 17.89 -9.71
C VAL A 136 -8.17 17.21 -8.67
N ILE A 137 -8.99 16.25 -9.09
CA ILE A 137 -9.85 15.45 -8.20
C ILE A 137 -9.08 14.23 -7.70
N ILE A 138 -8.95 14.09 -6.39
CA ILE A 138 -8.20 13.01 -5.75
C ILE A 138 -9.12 11.78 -5.58
N PRO A 139 -8.64 10.55 -5.85
CA PRO A 139 -9.41 9.33 -5.67
C PRO A 139 -9.84 9.06 -4.25
N THR A 140 -10.98 8.41 -4.12
CA THR A 140 -11.43 7.78 -2.88
C THR A 140 -11.73 6.30 -3.14
N ILE A 141 -11.31 5.44 -2.21
CA ILE A 141 -11.55 4.00 -2.32
C ILE A 141 -12.79 3.55 -1.54
N SER A 142 -13.48 4.49 -0.91
CA SER A 142 -14.52 4.22 0.07
C SER A 142 -15.64 5.25 0.00
N TYR A 143 -16.74 4.96 0.70
CA TYR A 143 -17.82 5.92 0.88
C TYR A 143 -17.34 7.18 1.64
N PRO A 144 -18.03 8.33 1.46
CA PRO A 144 -17.59 9.61 2.03
C PRO A 144 -17.43 9.61 3.56
N ASN A 145 -18.15 8.73 4.27
CA ASN A 145 -18.08 8.63 5.73
C ASN A 145 -16.76 8.05 6.27
N THR A 146 -15.97 7.39 5.44
CA THR A 146 -14.64 6.85 5.79
C THR A 146 -13.52 7.57 5.06
N VAL A 147 -13.78 8.81 4.64
CA VAL A 147 -12.79 9.74 4.08
C VAL A 147 -12.52 10.84 5.12
N ALA A 148 -11.25 11.15 5.33
CA ALA A 148 -10.85 12.26 6.20
C ALA A 148 -9.69 13.03 5.60
N THR A 149 -9.70 14.34 5.80
CA THR A 149 -8.71 15.27 5.27
C THR A 149 -8.13 16.11 6.41
N ASP A 150 -6.82 16.35 6.38
CA ASP A 150 -6.09 17.25 7.28
C ASP A 150 -5.08 18.07 6.47
N ASN A 151 -5.47 19.29 6.11
CA ASN A 151 -4.71 20.21 5.26
C ASN A 151 -4.26 19.54 3.96
N GLU A 152 -3.01 19.09 3.91
CA GLU A 152 -2.36 18.46 2.75
C GLU A 152 -2.52 16.94 2.67
N LEU A 153 -3.12 16.30 3.69
CA LEU A 153 -3.29 14.85 3.75
C LEU A 153 -4.75 14.47 3.53
N LEU A 154 -4.98 13.51 2.65
CA LEU A 154 -6.27 12.86 2.50
C LEU A 154 -6.12 11.36 2.74
N ILE A 155 -7.04 10.80 3.50
CA ILE A 155 -7.16 9.36 3.68
C ILE A 155 -8.55 8.87 3.30
N SER A 156 -8.61 7.67 2.74
CA SER A 156 -9.86 6.95 2.48
C SER A 156 -9.68 5.51 2.92
N TYR A 157 -10.59 5.02 3.76
CA TYR A 157 -10.52 3.68 4.35
C TYR A 157 -11.64 2.77 3.86
N LEU A 158 -11.26 1.61 3.36
CA LEU A 158 -12.17 0.59 2.86
C LEU A 158 -12.04 -0.69 3.71
N ASN A 159 -13.13 -1.14 4.33
CA ASN A 159 -13.11 -2.34 5.20
C ASN A 159 -13.31 -3.67 4.44
N LYS A 160 -14.04 -3.66 3.31
CA LYS A 160 -14.32 -4.83 2.46
C LYS A 160 -13.97 -4.49 1.00
N PRO A 161 -13.46 -5.43 0.19
CA PRO A 161 -13.31 -6.86 0.47
C PRO A 161 -12.08 -7.19 1.34
N ILE A 162 -11.05 -6.33 1.32
CA ILE A 162 -9.91 -6.36 2.23
C ILE A 162 -9.78 -4.98 2.86
N LYS A 163 -9.36 -4.94 4.13
CA LYS A 163 -9.00 -3.69 4.81
C LYS A 163 -7.90 -2.97 4.06
N SER A 164 -8.26 -1.91 3.36
CA SER A 164 -7.40 -1.16 2.46
C SER A 164 -7.49 0.32 2.78
N MET A 165 -6.43 1.05 2.47
CA MET A 165 -6.33 2.47 2.70
C MET A 165 -5.73 3.14 1.47
N PHE A 166 -6.33 4.26 1.10
CA PHE A 166 -5.74 5.22 0.21
C PHE A 166 -5.26 6.42 1.04
N ILE A 167 -4.03 6.86 0.80
CA ILE A 167 -3.43 8.02 1.43
C ILE A 167 -2.82 8.86 0.33
N PHE A 168 -3.14 10.14 0.33
CA PHE A 168 -2.57 11.10 -0.59
C PHE A 168 -1.89 12.22 0.20
N ASP A 169 -0.63 12.49 -0.16
CA ASP A 169 0.14 13.60 0.37
C ASP A 169 0.31 14.67 -0.71
N ALA A 170 -0.42 15.77 -0.54
CA ALA A 170 -0.36 16.96 -1.38
C ALA A 170 0.87 17.84 -1.09
N ASP A 171 1.81 17.33 -0.29
CA ASP A 171 3.05 17.96 0.18
C ASP A 171 2.79 19.21 1.03
N ASN A 172 2.34 20.31 0.40
CA ASN A 172 2.04 21.61 1.01
C ASN A 172 0.78 22.29 0.45
N LEU A 173 0.02 21.62 -0.44
CA LEU A 173 -1.22 22.17 -0.99
C LEU A 173 -2.39 21.77 -0.09
N SER A 174 -3.31 22.71 0.17
CA SER A 174 -4.56 22.40 0.88
C SER A 174 -5.47 21.56 -0.01
N ILE A 175 -6.01 20.49 0.57
CA ILE A 175 -7.01 19.64 -0.07
C ILE A 175 -8.38 20.15 0.35
N GLU A 176 -9.16 20.62 -0.61
CA GLU A 176 -10.52 21.10 -0.42
C GLU A 176 -11.48 20.26 -1.23
N ASN A 177 -12.53 19.73 -0.59
CA ASN A 177 -13.54 18.90 -1.25
C ASN A 177 -12.94 17.78 -2.13
N GLN A 178 -11.92 17.08 -1.61
CA GLN A 178 -11.20 15.99 -2.31
C GLN A 178 -10.50 16.47 -3.59
N SER A 179 -10.12 17.74 -3.66
CA SER A 179 -9.44 18.31 -4.81
C SER A 179 -8.29 19.22 -4.40
N ILE A 180 -7.34 19.39 -5.31
CA ILE A 180 -6.21 20.32 -5.17
C ILE A 180 -6.15 21.25 -6.37
N THR A 181 -5.77 22.49 -6.13
CA THR A 181 -5.48 23.44 -7.21
C THR A 181 -4.00 23.34 -7.56
N LEU A 182 -3.69 23.00 -8.80
CA LEU A 182 -2.34 22.89 -9.33
C LEU A 182 -1.92 24.17 -10.03
N ASN A 183 -0.72 24.63 -9.67
CA ASN A 183 0.00 25.71 -10.32
C ASN A 183 1.45 25.26 -10.58
N GLY A 184 1.76 24.95 -11.83
CA GLY A 184 3.11 24.57 -12.27
C GLY A 184 3.50 23.12 -11.95
N ASN A 185 4.80 22.89 -11.77
CA ASN A 185 5.36 21.54 -11.64
C ASN A 185 5.27 21.03 -10.20
N LYS A 186 4.52 19.95 -9.99
CA LYS A 186 4.35 19.32 -8.67
C LYS A 186 4.42 17.80 -8.79
N THR A 187 4.93 17.16 -7.74
CA THR A 187 4.94 15.70 -7.59
C THR A 187 4.37 15.37 -6.23
N PHE A 188 3.44 14.44 -6.20
CA PHE A 188 2.73 14.00 -5.01
C PHE A 188 2.97 12.53 -4.76
N LYS A 189 2.97 12.16 -3.48
CA LYS A 189 3.12 10.77 -3.07
C LYS A 189 1.78 10.22 -2.64
N ALA A 190 1.47 9.03 -3.11
CA ALA A 190 0.25 8.32 -2.77
C ALA A 190 0.55 6.89 -2.34
N TYR A 191 -0.34 6.35 -1.52
CA TYR A 191 -0.36 4.95 -1.11
C TYR A 191 -1.75 4.41 -1.39
N MET A 192 -1.85 3.27 -2.07
CA MET A 192 -3.13 2.58 -2.28
C MET A 192 -2.94 1.09 -2.07
N GLY A 193 -3.30 0.59 -0.88
CA GLY A 193 -2.97 -0.79 -0.53
C GLY A 193 -3.61 -1.24 0.77
N PRO A 194 -3.15 -2.38 1.33
CA PRO A 194 -3.65 -2.91 2.59
C PRO A 194 -3.54 -1.90 3.74
N SER A 195 -4.41 -1.92 4.74
CA SER A 195 -4.33 -1.05 5.92
C SER A 195 -3.24 -1.51 6.91
N LYS A 196 -1.99 -1.60 6.45
CA LYS A 196 -0.81 -2.03 7.21
C LYS A 196 0.04 -0.82 7.59
N PHE A 197 -0.06 -0.40 8.85
CA PHE A 197 0.66 0.78 9.37
C PHE A 197 2.18 0.72 9.25
N ILE A 198 2.77 -0.48 9.19
CA ILE A 198 4.21 -0.66 8.97
C ILE A 198 4.62 -0.14 7.58
N PHE A 199 3.81 -0.41 6.55
CA PHE A 199 4.07 0.07 5.19
C PHE A 199 3.81 1.57 5.10
N ILE A 200 2.71 2.03 5.68
CA ILE A 200 2.38 3.47 5.75
C ILE A 200 3.50 4.26 6.43
N LYS A 201 4.07 3.76 7.52
CA LYS A 201 5.20 4.39 8.22
C LYS A 201 6.47 4.46 7.35
N GLN A 202 6.69 3.45 6.51
CA GLN A 202 7.83 3.44 5.59
C GLN A 202 7.67 4.48 4.48
N VAL A 203 6.44 4.64 3.95
CA VAL A 203 6.14 5.58 2.87
C VAL A 203 6.10 7.03 3.37
N PHE A 204 5.51 7.25 4.55
CA PHE A 204 5.29 8.59 5.14
C PHE A 204 5.86 8.67 6.56
N PRO A 205 7.19 8.61 6.76
CA PRO A 205 7.77 8.56 8.11
C PRO A 205 7.48 9.83 8.93
N GLU A 206 7.53 11.01 8.30
CA GLU A 206 7.34 12.31 8.96
C GLU A 206 5.88 12.58 9.32
N LYS A 207 4.96 12.18 8.45
CA LYS A 207 3.51 12.43 8.58
C LYS A 207 2.75 11.26 9.24
N TYR A 208 3.46 10.21 9.66
CA TYR A 208 2.87 8.98 10.18
C TYR A 208 1.91 9.19 11.35
N GLU A 209 2.25 10.04 12.33
CA GLU A 209 1.38 10.26 13.49
C GLU A 209 0.08 11.01 13.11
N ARG A 210 0.14 11.94 12.15
CA ARG A 210 -1.05 12.61 11.60
C ARG A 210 -1.94 11.61 10.86
N ILE A 211 -1.34 10.79 9.99
CA ILE A 211 -2.05 9.71 9.26
C ILE A 211 -2.71 8.73 10.24
N LYS A 212 -2.02 8.37 11.33
CA LYS A 212 -2.54 7.46 12.35
C LYS A 212 -3.73 8.06 13.10
N ASN A 213 -3.71 9.37 13.41
CA ASN A 213 -4.86 10.06 14.00
C ASN A 213 -6.05 10.10 13.03
N LEU A 214 -5.82 10.42 11.76
CA LEU A 214 -6.86 10.34 10.74
C LEU A 214 -7.43 8.93 10.62
N ALA A 215 -6.57 7.91 10.58
CA ALA A 215 -6.96 6.51 10.48
C ALA A 215 -7.84 6.07 11.67
N LYS A 216 -7.61 6.63 12.86
CA LYS A 216 -8.48 6.44 14.02
C LYS A 216 -9.87 7.02 13.78
N ASN A 217 -9.95 8.23 13.22
CA ASN A 217 -11.21 8.93 12.96
C ASN A 217 -12.09 8.20 11.94
N VAL A 218 -11.49 7.60 10.90
CA VAL A 218 -12.21 6.84 9.86
C VAL A 218 -12.52 5.38 10.26
N GLY A 219 -12.24 4.99 11.51
CA GLY A 219 -12.54 3.65 12.03
C GLY A 219 -11.60 2.54 11.54
N ALA A 220 -10.42 2.87 11.01
CA ALA A 220 -9.43 1.87 10.61
C ALA A 220 -8.75 1.20 11.81
N ILE A 221 -8.77 1.85 12.98
CA ILE A 221 -8.16 1.35 14.24
C ILE A 221 -9.26 0.83 15.17
N ASN A 222 -9.23 -0.47 15.46
CA ASN A 222 -10.12 -1.11 16.43
C ASN A 222 -9.38 -1.43 17.75
N TRP A 223 -10.07 -1.81 18.82
CA TRP A 223 -9.43 -2.16 20.11
C TRP A 223 -8.38 -3.28 19.99
N LEU A 224 -8.62 -4.27 19.12
CA LEU A 224 -7.66 -5.35 18.81
C LEU A 224 -6.35 -4.82 18.21
N TRP A 225 -6.37 -3.65 17.56
CA TRP A 225 -5.16 -3.05 16.99
C TRP A 225 -4.14 -2.73 18.09
N TYR A 226 -4.56 -2.22 19.25
CA TYR A 226 -3.63 -1.90 20.34
C TYR A 226 -2.91 -3.14 20.87
N ILE A 227 -3.64 -4.25 20.99
CA ILE A 227 -3.08 -5.54 21.41
C ILE A 227 -2.08 -6.05 20.37
N ASN A 228 -2.46 -6.06 19.09
CA ASN A 228 -1.59 -6.48 18.00
C ASN A 228 -0.34 -5.60 17.90
N TYR A 229 -0.50 -4.28 18.02
CA TYR A 229 0.61 -3.33 18.00
C TYR A 229 1.60 -3.58 19.14
N GLY A 230 1.10 -3.88 20.35
CA GLY A 230 1.94 -4.28 21.49
C GLY A 230 2.73 -5.55 21.21
N PHE A 231 2.07 -6.60 20.71
CA PHE A 231 2.74 -7.86 20.36
C PHE A 231 3.81 -7.68 19.29
N VAL A 232 3.50 -6.96 18.20
CA VAL A 232 4.46 -6.73 17.11
C VAL A 232 5.65 -5.91 17.59
N THR A 233 5.43 -4.88 18.41
CA THR A 233 6.52 -4.05 18.96
C THR A 233 7.42 -4.88 19.87
N PHE A 234 6.84 -5.72 20.72
CA PHE A 234 7.61 -6.60 21.59
C PHE A 234 8.41 -7.66 20.80
N LEU A 235 7.81 -8.23 19.75
CA LEU A 235 8.48 -9.19 18.88
C LEU A 235 9.62 -8.53 18.08
N TRP A 236 9.42 -7.29 17.62
CA TRP A 236 10.49 -6.52 16.97
C TRP A 236 11.61 -6.14 17.93
N TRP A 237 11.29 -5.83 19.19
CA TRP A 237 12.28 -5.65 20.25
C TRP A 237 13.10 -6.93 20.43
N LEU A 238 12.47 -8.10 20.56
CA LEU A 238 13.17 -9.40 20.63
C LEU A 238 14.02 -9.70 19.37
N TYR A 239 13.51 -9.35 18.19
CA TYR A 239 14.26 -9.47 16.95
C TYR A 239 15.55 -8.65 16.99
N LYS A 240 15.54 -7.43 17.55
CA LYS A 240 16.76 -6.62 17.69
C LYS A 240 17.83 -7.28 18.57
N PHE A 241 17.44 -8.06 19.58
CA PHE A 241 18.42 -8.80 20.41
C PHE A 241 18.91 -10.09 19.75
N THR A 242 18.07 -10.75 18.96
CA THR A 242 18.37 -12.09 18.41
C THR A 242 18.88 -12.08 16.97
N GLY A 243 18.57 -11.03 16.21
CA GLY A 243 18.85 -10.92 14.77
C GLY A 243 18.05 -11.89 13.89
N ASN A 244 17.16 -12.71 14.46
CA ASN A 244 16.41 -13.73 13.72
C ASN A 244 14.98 -13.89 14.28
N PHE A 245 13.99 -13.76 13.40
CA PHE A 245 12.58 -13.91 13.78
C PHE A 245 12.22 -15.28 14.37
N GLY A 246 12.90 -16.36 13.97
CA GLY A 246 12.66 -17.70 14.54
C GLY A 246 12.99 -17.77 16.03
N TRP A 247 14.17 -17.26 16.41
CA TRP A 247 14.56 -17.18 17.83
C TRP A 247 13.71 -16.19 18.61
N ALA A 248 13.37 -15.05 18.01
CA ALA A 248 12.48 -14.07 18.63
C ALA A 248 11.11 -14.69 18.99
N ILE A 249 10.52 -15.48 18.08
CA ILE A 249 9.24 -16.16 18.32
C ILE A 249 9.37 -17.19 19.44
N MET A 250 10.43 -18.00 19.46
CA MET A 250 10.64 -18.99 20.53
C MET A 250 10.73 -18.31 21.90
N ILE A 251 11.53 -17.24 22.04
CA ILE A 251 11.65 -16.48 23.29
C ILE A 251 10.31 -15.85 23.68
N PHE A 252 9.61 -15.27 22.71
CA PHE A 252 8.28 -14.70 22.90
C PHE A 252 7.31 -15.72 23.52
N THR A 253 7.29 -16.96 23.01
CA THR A 253 6.43 -18.02 23.57
C THR A 253 6.79 -18.37 25.02
N VAL A 254 8.08 -18.42 25.36
CA VAL A 254 8.53 -18.71 26.73
C VAL A 254 8.09 -17.60 27.67
N VAL A 255 8.29 -16.34 27.29
CA VAL A 255 7.90 -15.16 28.10
C VAL A 255 6.40 -15.16 28.38
N ILE A 256 5.56 -15.33 27.34
CA ILE A 256 4.10 -15.36 27.49
C ILE A 256 3.67 -16.51 28.39
N ARG A 257 4.26 -17.70 28.21
CA ARG A 257 3.90 -18.88 29.02
C ARG A 257 4.25 -18.68 30.49
N THR A 258 5.38 -18.03 30.78
CA THR A 258 5.77 -17.68 32.16
C THR A 258 4.82 -16.67 32.78
N ILE A 259 4.43 -15.62 32.05
CA ILE A 259 3.49 -14.59 32.53
C ILE A 259 2.10 -15.19 32.79
N LEU A 260 1.63 -16.09 31.92
CA LEU A 260 0.31 -16.72 32.03
C LEU A 260 0.30 -17.96 32.94
N TYR A 261 1.46 -18.44 33.42
CA TYR A 261 1.57 -19.59 34.31
C TYR A 261 0.63 -19.57 35.53
N PRO A 262 0.54 -18.48 36.32
CA PRO A 262 -0.38 -18.45 37.47
C PRO A 262 -1.85 -18.58 37.07
N LEU A 263 -2.22 -18.05 35.90
CA LEU A 263 -3.58 -18.19 35.37
C LEU A 263 -3.85 -19.64 34.95
N TYR A 264 -2.91 -20.27 34.23
CA TYR A 264 -3.01 -21.68 33.85
C TYR A 264 -3.15 -22.58 35.08
N HIS A 265 -2.35 -22.34 36.13
CA HIS A 265 -2.43 -23.10 37.37
C HIS A 265 -3.82 -23.00 38.03
N LYS A 266 -4.40 -21.79 38.09
CA LYS A 266 -5.76 -21.59 38.60
C LYS A 266 -6.83 -22.30 37.76
N GLN A 267 -6.72 -22.24 36.42
CA GLN A 267 -7.63 -22.94 35.52
C GLN A 267 -7.57 -24.46 35.71
N THR A 268 -6.36 -25.03 35.80
CA THR A 268 -6.18 -26.47 36.01
C THR A 268 -6.78 -26.92 37.35
N LYS A 269 -6.58 -26.14 38.42
CA LYS A 269 -7.18 -26.43 39.72
C LYS A 269 -8.71 -26.50 39.64
N SER A 270 -9.34 -25.52 38.99
CA SER A 270 -10.80 -25.49 38.80
C SER A 270 -11.30 -26.69 37.99
N MET A 271 -10.60 -27.07 36.92
CA MET A 271 -10.96 -28.28 36.15
C MET A 271 -10.87 -29.56 36.97
N ILE A 272 -9.88 -29.68 37.85
CA ILE A 272 -9.74 -30.86 38.73
C ILE A 272 -10.89 -30.91 39.74
N GLU A 273 -11.29 -29.77 40.31
CA GLU A 273 -12.45 -29.69 41.21
C GLU A 273 -13.75 -30.08 40.52
N MET A 274 -13.97 -29.62 39.28
CA MET A 274 -15.14 -30.02 38.47
C MET A 274 -15.16 -31.51 38.11
N ARG A 275 -14.00 -32.18 38.02
CA ARG A 275 -13.92 -33.62 37.75
C ARG A 275 -14.16 -34.50 38.97
N LYS A 276 -14.13 -33.92 40.18
CA LYS A 276 -14.36 -34.63 41.44
C LYS A 276 -15.83 -34.62 41.87
N LEU A 277 -16.64 -33.74 41.29
CA LEU A 277 -18.09 -33.71 41.38
C LEU A 277 -18.70 -34.64 40.32
#